data_AF-A0A2T0UEW7-F1
#
_entry.id   AF-A0A2T0UEW7-F1
#
_cell.length_a   1.000
_cell.length_b   1.000
_cell.length_c   1.000
_cell.angle_alpha   90.00
_cell.angle_beta   90.00
_cell.angle_gamma   90.00
#
_symmetry.space_group_name_H-M   'P 1'
#
loop_
_entity.id
_entity.type
_entity.pdbx_description
1 polymer ?
#
loop_
_entity_poly.entity_id
_entity_poly.type
_entity_poly.pdbx_seq_one_letter_code
_entity_poly.pdbx_strand_id
1 'polypeptide(L)'
;MRVLNIDYKERRRRDGRPEGLLNRGITVFDVPRPVLRCRLRGHKPVIDGTGTVGQPGHLSRWVVCDRCDTRPEPQGRLHATGWDIGEPYPKPGDIREAAPGETNPGPWPEPVFEFHTQVLIGGAGRGFSAEFKVGNRGSENALGGHLSLWRLFGIYWSTGEFGRGIQRRLNPTGYESKVIEVSAYYSRIYWKLWADRDDNRLTSRWRAGSVRWRPLDLLLGEKHYPSEDIGDPVASVLVMPEGDRHRIALQLVRVDVKRRKRTRAKFHAWRVEWKTETGIPTMPGGRGTVLTASIRIDHANPASSAWALDALDAIRTDLAEARAARGYTSTPEDTTR
;
A
#
# COMPACT_ATOMS: atom_id res chain seq x y z
N MET A 1 -24.69 -22.69 -14.99
CA MET A 1 -24.18 -21.83 -13.90
C MET A 1 -24.03 -22.68 -12.64
N ARG A 2 -22.80 -22.82 -12.14
CA ARG A 2 -22.50 -23.52 -10.88
C ARG A 2 -22.00 -22.50 -9.86
N VAL A 3 -22.35 -22.67 -8.59
CA VAL A 3 -21.94 -21.76 -7.51
C VAL A 3 -21.23 -22.56 -6.43
N LEU A 4 -20.00 -22.14 -6.11
CA LEU A 4 -19.22 -22.64 -4.99
C LEU A 4 -19.19 -21.58 -3.90
N ASN A 5 -19.57 -21.95 -2.67
CA ASN A 5 -19.56 -21.07 -1.50
C ASN A 5 -18.58 -21.61 -0.47
N ILE A 6 -17.65 -20.78 -0.01
CA ILE A 6 -16.61 -21.14 0.96
C ILE A 6 -16.77 -20.22 2.17
N ASP A 7 -16.89 -20.81 3.37
CA ASP A 7 -16.78 -20.06 4.62
C ASP A 7 -15.31 -19.98 5.06
N TYR A 8 -14.75 -18.77 5.06
CA TYR A 8 -13.38 -18.55 5.48
C TYR A 8 -13.24 -18.33 6.99
N LYS A 9 -14.34 -18.31 7.76
CA LYS A 9 -14.27 -18.19 9.22
C LYS A 9 -13.55 -19.38 9.86
N GLU A 10 -13.78 -20.59 9.35
CA GLU A 10 -13.20 -21.81 9.92
C GLU A 10 -11.67 -21.84 9.78
N ARG A 11 -11.11 -21.28 8.69
CA ARG A 11 -9.66 -21.20 8.49
C ARG A 11 -8.96 -20.20 9.42
N ARG A 12 -9.62 -19.10 9.80
CA ARG A 12 -9.00 -18.03 10.61
C ARG A 12 -8.87 -18.34 12.10
N ARG A 13 -9.64 -19.30 12.64
CA ARG A 13 -9.50 -19.73 14.05
C ARG A 13 -8.10 -20.25 14.37
N ARG A 14 -7.33 -20.67 13.37
CA ARG A 14 -5.95 -21.14 13.53
C ARG A 14 -4.93 -20.01 13.77
N ASP A 15 -5.23 -18.78 13.35
CA ASP A 15 -4.26 -17.67 13.29
C ASP A 15 -4.51 -16.53 14.31
N GLY A 16 -5.48 -16.70 15.22
CA GLY A 16 -5.69 -15.79 16.36
C GLY A 16 -6.11 -14.34 16.02
N ARG A 17 -6.53 -14.04 14.78
CA ARG A 17 -6.95 -12.68 14.37
C ARG A 17 -8.42 -12.44 14.72
N PRO A 18 -8.80 -11.20 15.16
CA PRO A 18 -10.16 -10.89 15.59
C PRO A 18 -11.20 -11.21 14.51
N GLU A 19 -12.32 -11.79 14.97
CA GLU A 19 -13.41 -12.29 14.15
C GLU A 19 -14.14 -11.15 13.42
N GLY A 20 -14.29 -11.29 12.10
CA GLY A 20 -15.26 -10.51 11.34
C GLY A 20 -16.64 -11.19 11.39
N LEU A 21 -17.71 -10.40 11.37
CA LEU A 21 -19.09 -10.88 11.34
C LEU A 21 -19.39 -11.79 10.13
N LEU A 22 -18.74 -11.56 8.98
CA LEU A 22 -18.89 -12.40 7.79
C LEU A 22 -17.56 -12.46 7.04
N ASN A 23 -17.21 -13.63 6.52
CA ASN A 23 -16.12 -13.79 5.56
C ASN A 23 -16.44 -14.96 4.62
N ARG A 24 -17.03 -14.65 3.47
CA ARG A 24 -17.56 -15.65 2.52
C ARG A 24 -16.96 -15.46 1.14
N GLY A 25 -16.39 -16.52 0.60
CA GLY A 25 -16.01 -16.60 -0.81
C GLY A 25 -17.15 -17.20 -1.63
N ILE A 26 -17.46 -16.60 -2.76
CA ILE A 26 -18.42 -17.12 -3.74
C ILE A 26 -17.69 -17.17 -5.07
N THR A 27 -17.59 -18.36 -5.65
CA THR A 27 -17.12 -18.55 -7.02
C THR A 27 -18.29 -18.98 -7.88
N VAL A 28 -18.53 -18.26 -8.96
CA VAL A 28 -19.58 -18.57 -9.92
C VAL A 28 -18.90 -19.02 -11.21
N PHE A 29 -19.20 -20.24 -11.61
CA PHE A 29 -18.74 -20.85 -12.85
C PHE A 29 -19.85 -20.84 -13.89
N ASP A 30 -19.44 -20.98 -15.14
CA ASP A 30 -20.34 -21.13 -16.27
C ASP A 30 -21.34 -19.96 -16.38
N VAL A 31 -20.88 -18.76 -16.00
CA VAL A 31 -21.69 -17.54 -16.15
C VAL A 31 -21.67 -17.17 -17.62
N PRO A 32 -22.82 -17.01 -18.28
CA PRO A 32 -22.84 -16.51 -19.65
C PRO A 32 -22.10 -15.17 -19.71
N ARG A 33 -21.02 -15.09 -20.50
CA ARG A 33 -20.27 -13.84 -20.64
C ARG A 33 -21.24 -12.77 -21.17
N PRO A 34 -21.20 -11.54 -20.64
CA PRO A 34 -21.98 -10.42 -21.16
C PRO A 34 -21.38 -9.93 -22.49
N VAL A 35 -21.41 -10.79 -23.51
CA VAL A 35 -20.79 -10.54 -24.82
C VAL A 35 -21.79 -9.98 -25.81
N LEU A 36 -22.55 -8.96 -25.40
CA LEU A 36 -23.60 -8.39 -26.25
C LEU A 36 -23.06 -8.08 -27.66
N ARG A 37 -21.83 -7.55 -27.76
CA ARG A 37 -21.19 -7.27 -29.05
C ARG A 37 -20.86 -8.51 -29.89
N CYS A 38 -20.43 -9.63 -29.30
CA CYS A 38 -20.17 -10.85 -30.08
C CYS A 38 -21.45 -11.60 -30.43
N ARG A 39 -22.47 -11.56 -29.55
CA ARG A 39 -23.79 -12.12 -29.86
C ARG A 39 -24.44 -11.38 -31.04
N LEU A 40 -24.30 -10.05 -31.09
CA LEU A 40 -24.90 -9.23 -32.15
C LEU A 40 -24.09 -9.19 -33.45
N ARG A 41 -22.76 -9.16 -33.38
CA ARG A 41 -21.88 -8.93 -34.55
C ARG A 41 -20.94 -10.10 -34.85
N GLY A 42 -21.22 -11.27 -34.29
CA GLY A 42 -20.34 -12.43 -34.34
C GLY A 42 -19.02 -12.24 -33.56
N HIS A 43 -18.26 -13.32 -33.46
CA HIS A 43 -16.88 -13.24 -32.99
C HIS A 43 -16.00 -12.54 -34.02
N LYS A 44 -15.02 -11.75 -33.54
CA LYS A 44 -13.95 -11.16 -34.36
C LYS A 44 -12.67 -12.00 -34.16
N PRO A 45 -12.43 -13.03 -34.99
CA PRO A 45 -11.22 -13.85 -34.92
C PRO A 45 -9.96 -13.01 -35.14
N VAL A 46 -8.99 -13.15 -34.25
CA VAL A 46 -7.63 -12.60 -34.39
C VAL A 46 -6.60 -13.60 -33.90
N ILE A 47 -5.40 -13.50 -34.44
CA ILE A 47 -4.23 -14.23 -33.97
C ILE A 47 -3.76 -13.68 -32.64
N ASP A 48 -3.45 -14.58 -31.73
CA ASP A 48 -2.87 -14.33 -30.42
C ASP A 48 -1.77 -15.37 -30.15
N GLY A 49 -0.96 -15.18 -29.10
CA GLY A 49 0.16 -16.08 -28.88
C GLY A 49 1.16 -15.72 -27.78
N THR A 50 2.19 -16.56 -27.66
CA THR A 50 3.37 -16.36 -26.79
C THR A 50 4.67 -16.15 -27.54
N GLY A 51 5.60 -15.50 -26.84
CA GLY A 51 6.97 -15.18 -27.26
C GLY A 51 7.07 -13.95 -28.17
N THR A 52 8.26 -13.36 -28.20
CA THR A 52 8.59 -12.16 -28.97
C THR A 52 9.03 -12.54 -30.38
N VAL A 53 8.55 -11.81 -31.39
CA VAL A 53 9.02 -11.96 -32.78
C VAL A 53 10.56 -11.88 -32.79
N GLY A 54 11.23 -12.87 -33.37
CA GLY A 54 12.69 -12.93 -33.48
C GLY A 54 13.45 -13.66 -32.35
N GLN A 55 12.78 -14.21 -31.32
CA GLN A 55 13.43 -15.10 -30.34
C GLN A 55 13.07 -16.58 -30.61
N PRO A 56 14.04 -17.43 -31.04
CA PRO A 56 13.78 -18.84 -31.27
C PRO A 56 13.55 -19.61 -29.97
N GLY A 57 12.53 -20.47 -29.92
CA GLY A 57 12.40 -21.53 -28.90
C GLY A 57 11.02 -21.73 -28.27
N HIS A 58 10.16 -20.71 -28.15
CA HIS A 58 8.87 -20.83 -27.43
C HIS A 58 7.72 -19.98 -28.03
N LEU A 59 7.69 -19.86 -29.36
CA LEU A 59 6.64 -19.14 -30.06
C LEU A 59 5.46 -20.08 -30.33
N SER A 60 4.28 -19.71 -29.84
CA SER A 60 3.04 -20.39 -30.19
C SER A 60 1.99 -19.35 -30.60
N ARG A 61 1.18 -19.70 -31.59
CA ARG A 61 0.08 -18.88 -32.08
C ARG A 61 -1.21 -19.67 -32.02
N TRP A 62 -2.29 -18.96 -31.75
CA TRP A 62 -3.64 -19.51 -31.68
C TRP A 62 -4.66 -18.41 -31.98
N VAL A 63 -5.93 -18.79 -32.12
CA VAL A 63 -7.00 -17.87 -32.48
C VAL A 63 -7.81 -17.51 -31.25
N VAL A 64 -8.08 -16.22 -31.06
CA VAL A 64 -9.00 -15.72 -30.03
C VAL A 64 -9.99 -14.76 -30.64
N CYS A 65 -11.08 -14.50 -29.92
CA CYS A 65 -11.95 -13.39 -30.27
C CYS A 65 -11.45 -12.07 -29.68
N ASP A 66 -11.09 -11.11 -30.52
CA ASP A 66 -10.60 -9.77 -30.15
C ASP A 66 -11.55 -8.96 -29.23
N ARG A 67 -12.83 -9.32 -29.22
CA ARG A 67 -13.88 -8.61 -28.46
C ARG A 67 -14.12 -9.22 -27.09
N CYS A 68 -14.02 -10.54 -26.97
CA CYS A 68 -14.50 -11.27 -25.79
C CYS A 68 -13.54 -12.31 -25.26
N ASP A 69 -12.43 -12.49 -25.95
CA ASP A 69 -11.34 -13.38 -25.61
C ASP A 69 -11.75 -14.84 -25.44
N THR A 70 -12.88 -15.22 -26.04
CA THR A 70 -13.26 -16.62 -26.16
C THR A 70 -12.32 -17.27 -27.15
N ARG A 71 -11.94 -18.51 -26.88
CA ARG A 71 -11.08 -19.35 -27.70
C ARG A 71 -11.92 -20.43 -28.36
N PRO A 72 -11.69 -20.76 -29.64
CA PRO A 72 -12.32 -21.89 -30.28
C PRO A 72 -11.93 -23.20 -29.59
N GLU A 73 -12.78 -24.23 -29.71
CA GLU A 73 -12.51 -25.56 -29.17
C GLU A 73 -12.68 -26.62 -30.28
N PRO A 74 -11.62 -27.39 -30.63
CA PRO A 74 -10.25 -27.27 -30.13
C PRO A 74 -9.59 -25.93 -30.52
N GLN A 75 -8.59 -25.50 -29.74
CA GLN A 75 -7.91 -24.20 -29.92
C GLN A 75 -7.20 -24.05 -31.27
N GLY A 76 -6.80 -25.16 -31.89
CA GLY A 76 -5.86 -25.16 -33.00
C GLY A 76 -4.44 -24.76 -32.57
N ARG A 77 -3.49 -24.90 -33.49
CA ARG A 77 -2.08 -24.54 -33.34
C ARG A 77 -1.61 -23.94 -34.65
N LEU A 78 -1.14 -22.71 -34.60
CA LEU A 78 -0.65 -21.98 -35.76
C LEU A 78 0.86 -21.78 -35.65
N HIS A 79 1.56 -21.76 -36.79
CA HIS A 79 3.00 -21.48 -36.81
C HIS A 79 3.25 -19.99 -36.61
N ALA A 80 4.21 -19.69 -35.75
CA ALA A 80 4.55 -18.30 -35.43
C ALA A 80 5.20 -17.52 -36.58
N THR A 81 5.71 -18.22 -37.60
CA THR A 81 6.32 -17.61 -38.79
C THR A 81 5.30 -17.19 -39.84
N GLY A 82 4.07 -17.74 -39.79
CA GLY A 82 3.02 -17.45 -40.77
C GLY A 82 1.91 -16.54 -40.26
N TRP A 83 1.90 -16.22 -38.96
CA TRP A 83 0.81 -15.51 -38.31
C TRP A 83 1.32 -14.53 -37.25
N ASP A 84 1.06 -13.25 -37.47
CA ASP A 84 1.45 -12.18 -36.55
C ASP A 84 0.38 -11.94 -35.48
N ILE A 85 0.80 -11.62 -34.25
CA ILE A 85 -0.14 -11.33 -33.15
C ILE A 85 -0.97 -10.08 -33.51
N GLY A 86 -2.28 -10.19 -33.41
CA GLY A 86 -3.24 -9.13 -33.75
C GLY A 86 -3.75 -9.19 -35.18
N GLU A 87 -3.17 -10.04 -36.03
CA GLU A 87 -3.64 -10.24 -37.40
C GLU A 87 -5.07 -10.81 -37.41
N PRO A 88 -5.97 -10.33 -38.29
CA PRO A 88 -7.29 -10.95 -38.47
C PRO A 88 -7.14 -12.39 -38.95
N TYR A 89 -7.81 -13.32 -38.27
CA TYR A 89 -7.88 -14.71 -38.74
C TYR A 89 -9.19 -14.92 -39.52
N PRO A 90 -9.22 -15.71 -40.59
CA PRO A 90 -10.48 -16.14 -41.23
C PRO A 90 -11.42 -16.78 -40.21
N LYS A 91 -12.74 -16.90 -40.48
CA LYS A 91 -13.61 -17.51 -39.46
C LYS A 91 -13.15 -18.96 -39.19
N PRO A 92 -13.08 -19.39 -37.92
CA PRO A 92 -12.78 -20.77 -37.60
C PRO A 92 -13.73 -21.71 -38.33
N GLY A 93 -13.18 -22.71 -39.03
CA GLY A 93 -13.93 -23.63 -39.90
C GLY A 93 -13.95 -23.29 -41.40
N ASP A 94 -13.57 -22.06 -41.80
CA ASP A 94 -13.56 -21.66 -43.22
C ASP A 94 -12.27 -22.06 -43.96
N ILE A 95 -11.19 -22.38 -43.24
CA ILE A 95 -9.92 -22.82 -43.84
C ILE A 95 -9.96 -24.33 -44.07
N ARG A 96 -9.95 -24.73 -45.33
CA ARG A 96 -10.08 -26.14 -45.74
C ARG A 96 -8.80 -26.97 -45.54
N GLU A 97 -7.62 -26.35 -45.56
CA GLU A 97 -6.33 -27.05 -45.36
C GLU A 97 -5.41 -26.24 -44.44
N ALA A 98 -4.98 -26.88 -43.34
CA ALA A 98 -3.97 -26.33 -42.45
C ALA A 98 -2.58 -26.56 -43.06
N ALA A 99 -1.65 -25.61 -42.88
CA ALA A 99 -0.28 -25.82 -43.31
C ALA A 99 0.37 -26.99 -42.53
N PRO A 100 1.41 -27.67 -43.07
CA PRO A 100 2.07 -28.77 -42.40
C PRO A 100 2.51 -28.42 -40.96
N GLY A 101 2.00 -29.15 -39.97
CA GLY A 101 2.27 -28.91 -38.55
C GLY A 101 1.35 -27.90 -37.86
N GLU A 102 0.38 -27.32 -38.58
CA GLU A 102 -0.71 -26.54 -38.02
C GLU A 102 -1.95 -27.40 -37.79
N THR A 103 -2.79 -26.97 -36.86
CA THR A 103 -4.14 -27.50 -36.67
C THR A 103 -5.12 -26.34 -36.67
N ASN A 104 -6.13 -26.40 -37.53
CA ASN A 104 -7.14 -25.36 -37.58
C ASN A 104 -7.95 -25.33 -36.28
N PRO A 105 -8.33 -24.13 -35.79
CA PRO A 105 -9.23 -24.00 -34.66
C PRO A 105 -10.62 -24.55 -35.00
N GLY A 106 -11.26 -25.14 -33.99
CA GLY A 106 -12.65 -25.59 -34.05
C GLY A 106 -13.68 -24.44 -33.92
N PRO A 107 -14.95 -24.76 -33.69
CA PRO A 107 -15.99 -23.76 -33.47
C PRO A 107 -15.77 -22.95 -32.20
N TRP A 108 -16.42 -21.79 -32.11
CA TRP A 108 -16.48 -21.03 -30.87
C TRP A 108 -17.34 -21.78 -29.83
N PRO A 109 -16.81 -22.09 -28.64
CA PRO A 109 -17.61 -22.63 -27.56
C PRO A 109 -18.58 -21.56 -27.05
N GLU A 110 -19.56 -21.99 -26.25
CA GLU A 110 -20.41 -21.05 -25.54
C GLU A 110 -19.54 -20.17 -24.61
N PRO A 111 -19.61 -18.84 -24.72
CA PRO A 111 -18.72 -17.97 -23.99
C PRO A 111 -19.15 -17.92 -22.52
N VAL A 112 -18.51 -18.75 -21.69
CA VAL A 112 -18.70 -18.75 -20.24
C VAL A 112 -17.51 -18.12 -19.52
N PHE A 113 -17.75 -17.58 -18.33
CA PHE A 113 -16.68 -17.11 -17.44
C PHE A 113 -16.85 -17.55 -16.00
N GLU A 114 -15.71 -17.48 -15.33
CA GLU A 114 -15.55 -17.67 -13.90
C GLU A 114 -15.38 -16.31 -13.22
N PHE A 115 -16.17 -16.10 -12.18
CA PHE A 115 -16.14 -14.91 -11.34
C PHE A 115 -15.99 -15.32 -9.89
N HIS A 116 -14.96 -14.79 -9.24
CA HIS A 116 -14.75 -14.96 -7.82
C HIS A 116 -15.10 -13.65 -7.13
N THR A 117 -15.80 -13.75 -6.01
CA THR A 117 -15.97 -12.64 -5.09
C THR A 117 -15.82 -13.11 -3.66
N GLN A 118 -15.34 -12.23 -2.80
CA GLN A 118 -15.26 -12.47 -1.37
C GLN A 118 -15.87 -11.27 -0.66
N VAL A 119 -16.81 -11.55 0.24
CA VAL A 119 -17.46 -10.54 1.07
C VAL A 119 -16.97 -10.68 2.50
N LEU A 120 -16.48 -9.58 3.06
CA LEU A 120 -16.06 -9.46 4.44
C LEU A 120 -16.94 -8.41 5.14
N ILE A 121 -17.47 -8.74 6.30
CA ILE A 121 -18.17 -7.81 7.19
C ILE A 121 -17.49 -7.87 8.55
N GLY A 122 -17.25 -6.73 9.18
CA GLY A 122 -16.64 -6.67 10.50
C GLY A 122 -15.11 -6.75 10.53
N GLY A 123 -14.41 -6.54 9.39
CA GLY A 123 -12.95 -6.42 9.41
C GLY A 123 -12.23 -6.49 8.06
N ALA A 124 -12.35 -5.46 7.23
CA ALA A 124 -11.68 -5.37 5.92
C ALA A 124 -10.46 -4.43 5.85
N GLY A 125 -10.11 -3.72 6.94
CA GLY A 125 -8.90 -2.88 6.97
C GLY A 125 -9.01 -1.69 7.94
N ARG A 126 -7.97 -0.85 7.96
CA ARG A 126 -7.89 0.37 8.79
C ARG A 126 -8.38 1.65 8.08
N GLY A 127 -8.98 1.54 6.90
CA GLY A 127 -9.48 2.70 6.14
C GLY A 127 -10.33 2.33 4.94
N PHE A 128 -10.55 3.29 4.05
CA PHE A 128 -11.21 3.07 2.76
C PHE A 128 -10.17 2.66 1.71
N SER A 129 -10.48 1.73 0.82
CA SER A 129 -9.65 1.44 -0.35
C SER A 129 -10.52 0.92 -1.49
N ALA A 130 -10.30 1.43 -2.69
CA ALA A 130 -10.86 0.93 -3.93
C ALA A 130 -9.70 0.63 -4.88
N GLU A 131 -9.58 -0.62 -5.32
CA GLU A 131 -8.55 -1.09 -6.24
C GLU A 131 -9.19 -1.73 -7.47
N PHE A 132 -8.63 -1.42 -8.64
CA PHE A 132 -8.80 -2.17 -9.87
C PHE A 132 -7.44 -2.67 -10.32
N LYS A 133 -7.34 -3.97 -10.57
CA LYS A 133 -6.12 -4.67 -10.96
C LYS A 133 -6.28 -5.24 -12.36
N VAL A 134 -5.26 -5.03 -13.17
CA VAL A 134 -5.02 -5.76 -14.41
C VAL A 134 -3.84 -6.70 -14.18
N GLY A 135 -4.09 -8.00 -14.28
CA GLY A 135 -3.11 -9.05 -14.06
C GLY A 135 -1.89 -8.93 -15.00
N ASN A 136 -0.79 -9.56 -14.62
CA ASN A 136 0.32 -9.85 -15.54
C ASN A 136 0.01 -11.13 -16.34
N ARG A 137 0.84 -11.44 -17.35
CA ARG A 137 0.67 -12.60 -18.25
C ARG A 137 0.50 -13.94 -17.52
N GLY A 138 1.14 -14.11 -16.37
CA GLY A 138 1.08 -15.33 -15.55
C GLY A 138 0.07 -15.28 -14.39
N SER A 139 -0.71 -14.21 -14.27
CA SER A 139 -1.69 -14.05 -13.19
C SER A 139 -2.83 -15.05 -13.39
N GLU A 140 -3.18 -15.76 -12.31
CA GLU A 140 -4.38 -16.62 -12.26
C GLU A 140 -5.66 -15.82 -12.53
N ASN A 141 -5.64 -14.55 -12.13
CA ASN A 141 -6.76 -13.63 -12.32
C ASN A 141 -6.41 -12.55 -13.32
N ALA A 142 -7.15 -12.49 -14.43
CA ALA A 142 -6.89 -11.52 -15.49
C ALA A 142 -7.27 -10.10 -15.05
N LEU A 143 -8.42 -9.96 -14.40
CA LEU A 143 -8.88 -8.72 -13.78
C LEU A 143 -9.24 -9.00 -12.33
N GLY A 144 -9.17 -7.98 -11.50
CA GLY A 144 -9.65 -8.07 -10.14
C GLY A 144 -9.67 -6.74 -9.45
N GLY A 145 -10.01 -6.75 -8.18
CA GLY A 145 -10.03 -5.55 -7.40
C GLY A 145 -10.69 -5.77 -6.05
N HIS A 146 -10.82 -4.66 -5.34
CA HIS A 146 -11.57 -4.65 -4.10
C HIS A 146 -12.18 -3.28 -3.85
N LEU A 147 -13.21 -3.28 -3.02
CA LEU A 147 -13.78 -2.10 -2.39
C LEU A 147 -13.89 -2.40 -0.91
N SER A 148 -13.15 -1.68 -0.07
CA SER A 148 -13.18 -1.80 1.37
C SER A 148 -13.55 -0.49 2.03
N LEU A 149 -14.38 -0.59 3.06
CA LEU A 149 -14.83 0.51 3.89
C LEU A 149 -14.55 0.17 5.36
N TRP A 150 -13.35 0.55 5.80
CA TRP A 150 -12.90 0.43 7.18
C TRP A 150 -13.14 -0.96 7.76
N ARG A 151 -13.62 -1.03 9.01
CA ARG A 151 -14.00 -2.29 9.67
C ARG A 151 -15.42 -2.73 9.33
N LEU A 152 -16.17 -1.97 8.54
CA LEU A 152 -17.56 -2.28 8.24
C LEU A 152 -17.64 -3.41 7.22
N PHE A 153 -16.93 -3.25 6.11
CA PHE A 153 -17.19 -4.07 4.93
C PHE A 153 -16.01 -4.10 3.96
N GLY A 154 -15.85 -5.20 3.24
CA GLY A 154 -15.00 -5.31 2.07
C GLY A 154 -15.54 -6.31 1.06
N ILE A 155 -15.57 -5.93 -0.22
CA ILE A 155 -15.75 -6.84 -1.34
C ILE A 155 -14.42 -6.95 -2.07
N TYR A 156 -14.00 -8.17 -2.31
CA TYR A 156 -12.93 -8.50 -3.24
C TYR A 156 -13.57 -9.22 -4.41
N TRP A 157 -13.02 -9.03 -5.59
CA TRP A 157 -13.48 -9.74 -6.77
C TRP A 157 -12.33 -10.01 -7.71
N SER A 158 -12.46 -11.06 -8.48
CA SER A 158 -11.54 -11.37 -9.56
C SER A 158 -12.24 -12.18 -10.63
N THR A 159 -11.69 -12.12 -11.83
CA THR A 159 -12.10 -12.95 -12.96
C THR A 159 -10.94 -13.89 -13.28
N GLY A 160 -11.26 -15.14 -13.60
CA GLY A 160 -10.26 -16.11 -14.06
C GLY A 160 -9.75 -15.74 -15.47
N GLU A 161 -10.09 -16.58 -16.45
CA GLU A 161 -9.75 -16.35 -17.86
C GLU A 161 -10.40 -15.11 -18.48
N PHE A 162 -11.53 -14.65 -17.92
CA PHE A 162 -12.25 -13.52 -18.48
C PHE A 162 -11.51 -12.21 -18.27
N GLY A 163 -11.34 -11.45 -19.35
CA GLY A 163 -10.59 -10.19 -19.36
C GLY A 163 -9.13 -10.33 -19.75
N ARG A 164 -8.64 -11.54 -20.08
CA ARG A 164 -7.27 -11.75 -20.57
C ARG A 164 -6.95 -10.94 -21.83
N GLY A 165 -7.91 -10.71 -22.73
CA GLY A 165 -7.73 -9.81 -23.87
C GLY A 165 -7.48 -8.35 -23.46
N ILE A 166 -8.24 -7.85 -22.47
CA ILE A 166 -8.00 -6.51 -21.88
C ILE A 166 -6.64 -6.49 -21.19
N GLN A 167 -6.33 -7.53 -20.43
CA GLN A 167 -5.07 -7.70 -19.73
C GLN A 167 -3.87 -7.64 -20.69
N ARG A 168 -3.91 -8.34 -21.82
CA ARG A 168 -2.84 -8.31 -22.83
C ARG A 168 -2.71 -6.95 -23.50
N ARG A 169 -3.82 -6.27 -23.78
CA ARG A 169 -3.76 -4.94 -24.40
C ARG A 169 -3.19 -3.89 -23.46
N LEU A 170 -3.59 -3.92 -22.20
CA LEU A 170 -3.22 -2.89 -21.24
C LEU A 170 -1.90 -3.22 -20.50
N ASN A 171 -1.61 -4.50 -20.30
CA ASN A 171 -0.40 -5.00 -19.64
C ASN A 171 0.26 -6.14 -20.47
N PRO A 172 0.76 -5.83 -21.69
CA PRO A 172 1.27 -6.83 -22.63
C PRO A 172 2.56 -7.51 -22.18
N THR A 173 3.36 -6.81 -21.38
CA THR A 173 4.73 -7.20 -21.00
C THR A 173 4.90 -7.13 -19.48
N GLY A 174 5.76 -7.99 -18.95
CA GLY A 174 6.17 -7.95 -17.54
C GLY A 174 5.56 -9.02 -16.65
N TYR A 175 6.19 -9.18 -15.48
CA TYR A 175 5.77 -10.08 -14.39
C TYR A 175 4.95 -9.34 -13.33
N GLU A 176 4.66 -8.06 -13.53
CA GLU A 176 4.00 -7.21 -12.54
C GLU A 176 2.59 -6.85 -12.99
N SER A 177 1.63 -6.96 -12.08
CA SER A 177 0.26 -6.55 -12.33
C SER A 177 0.15 -5.03 -12.20
N LYS A 178 -0.66 -4.40 -13.05
CA LYS A 178 -0.93 -2.97 -12.98
C LYS A 178 -2.16 -2.70 -12.12
N VAL A 179 -2.12 -1.64 -11.32
CA VAL A 179 -3.24 -1.26 -10.45
C VAL A 179 -3.62 0.20 -10.60
N ILE A 180 -4.91 0.45 -10.47
CA ILE A 180 -5.50 1.76 -10.17
C ILE A 180 -6.09 1.63 -8.77
N GLU A 181 -5.53 2.33 -7.80
CA GLU A 181 -5.95 2.27 -6.41
C GLU A 181 -6.17 3.70 -5.88
N VAL A 182 -7.24 3.88 -5.12
CA VAL A 182 -7.39 5.02 -4.22
C VAL A 182 -7.69 4.49 -2.83
N SER A 183 -6.92 4.91 -1.85
CA SER A 183 -7.13 4.51 -0.45
C SER A 183 -6.98 5.67 0.52
N ALA A 184 -7.71 5.64 1.62
CA ALA A 184 -7.70 6.67 2.64
C ALA A 184 -7.56 6.04 4.03
N TYR A 185 -6.41 6.29 4.68
CA TYR A 185 -6.10 5.82 6.02
C TYR A 185 -5.03 6.71 6.67
N TYR A 186 -4.92 6.68 8.01
CA TYR A 186 -4.00 7.53 8.80
C TYR A 186 -3.97 9.02 8.39
N SER A 187 -5.14 9.60 8.08
CA SER A 187 -5.25 11.00 7.61
C SER A 187 -4.48 11.31 6.33
N ARG A 188 -4.35 10.33 5.42
CA ARG A 188 -3.79 10.53 4.09
C ARG A 188 -4.70 9.85 3.07
N ILE A 189 -4.78 10.47 1.89
CA ILE A 189 -5.29 9.83 0.69
C ILE A 189 -4.06 9.37 -0.10
N TYR A 190 -4.03 8.10 -0.44
CA TYR A 190 -3.05 7.45 -1.27
C TYR A 190 -3.67 7.18 -2.64
N TRP A 191 -2.87 7.27 -3.68
CA TRP A 191 -3.28 6.87 -5.01
C TRP A 191 -2.18 6.04 -5.69
N LYS A 192 -2.63 5.09 -6.50
CA LYS A 192 -1.86 4.42 -7.53
C LYS A 192 -2.63 4.57 -8.84
N LEU A 193 -1.98 5.10 -9.88
CA LEU A 193 -2.53 5.31 -11.21
C LEU A 193 -1.66 4.51 -12.18
N TRP A 194 -2.16 3.35 -12.59
CA TRP A 194 -1.44 2.45 -13.49
C TRP A 194 -0.03 2.08 -13.01
N ALA A 195 0.12 1.92 -11.70
CA ALA A 195 1.39 1.58 -11.06
C ALA A 195 1.55 0.07 -10.97
N ASP A 196 2.78 -0.39 -10.79
CA ASP A 196 3.06 -1.78 -10.45
C ASP A 196 2.55 -2.10 -9.05
N ARG A 197 1.86 -3.24 -8.90
CA ARG A 197 1.18 -3.59 -7.66
C ARG A 197 2.13 -3.65 -6.47
N ASP A 198 3.26 -4.31 -6.68
CA ASP A 198 4.25 -4.63 -5.66
C ASP A 198 5.45 -3.66 -5.67
N ASP A 199 5.46 -2.68 -6.57
CA ASP A 199 6.50 -1.66 -6.57
C ASP A 199 6.21 -0.60 -5.51
N ASN A 200 7.03 -0.62 -4.46
CA ASN A 200 7.04 0.41 -3.41
C ASN A 200 7.97 1.58 -3.75
N ARG A 201 8.72 1.50 -4.85
CA ARG A 201 9.54 2.61 -5.33
C ARG A 201 8.61 3.60 -6.01
N LEU A 202 8.59 4.84 -5.51
CA LEU A 202 7.85 5.94 -6.13
C LEU A 202 8.55 6.34 -7.44
N THR A 203 8.49 5.48 -8.46
CA THR A 203 9.09 5.70 -9.79
C THR A 203 8.48 6.92 -10.48
N SER A 204 7.29 7.37 -10.08
CA SER A 204 6.81 8.72 -10.36
C SER A 204 5.70 9.18 -9.40
N ARG A 205 5.80 10.42 -8.87
CA ARG A 205 4.82 10.99 -7.91
C ARG A 205 3.39 11.09 -8.45
N TRP A 206 3.21 11.17 -9.77
CA TRP A 206 1.88 11.19 -10.38
C TRP A 206 1.28 9.78 -10.45
N ARG A 207 2.10 8.74 -10.65
CA ARG A 207 1.65 7.34 -10.68
C ARG A 207 1.35 6.82 -9.29
N ALA A 208 2.18 7.13 -8.31
CA ALA A 208 1.97 6.70 -6.95
C ALA A 208 2.30 7.86 -6.02
N GLY A 209 1.41 8.12 -5.07
CA GLY A 209 1.60 9.24 -4.16
C GLY A 209 0.64 9.21 -3.00
N SER A 210 0.86 10.15 -2.08
CA SER A 210 -0.08 10.40 -1.01
C SER A 210 -0.13 11.87 -0.66
N VAL A 211 -1.32 12.33 -0.31
CA VAL A 211 -1.56 13.67 0.18
C VAL A 211 -2.14 13.56 1.57
N ARG A 212 -1.67 14.41 2.48
CA ARG A 212 -2.26 14.51 3.80
C ARG A 212 -3.67 15.05 3.65
N TRP A 213 -4.64 14.27 4.13
CA TRP A 213 -6.04 14.61 4.13
C TRP A 213 -6.55 14.58 5.56
N ARG A 214 -6.65 15.76 6.16
CA ARG A 214 -7.31 15.97 7.44
C ARG A 214 -8.52 16.86 7.14
N PRO A 215 -9.76 16.34 7.15
CA PRO A 215 -10.95 17.14 6.88
C PRO A 215 -11.01 18.42 7.72
N LEU A 216 -10.60 18.32 8.99
CA LEU A 216 -10.49 19.45 9.89
C LEU A 216 -9.41 20.46 9.49
N ASP A 217 -8.34 20.05 8.80
CA ASP A 217 -7.31 20.98 8.32
C ASP A 217 -7.78 21.69 7.04
N LEU A 218 -8.59 21.05 6.19
CA LEU A 218 -9.28 21.72 5.07
C LEU A 218 -10.31 22.75 5.58
N LEU A 219 -11.11 22.35 6.56
CA LEU A 219 -12.16 23.18 7.12
C LEU A 219 -11.59 24.33 7.98
N LEU A 220 -10.70 24.02 8.93
CA LEU A 220 -10.21 24.94 9.96
C LEU A 220 -8.79 25.48 9.69
N GLY A 221 -8.11 25.00 8.65
CA GLY A 221 -6.69 25.27 8.41
C GLY A 221 -5.76 24.32 9.17
N GLU A 222 -4.54 24.15 8.66
CA GLU A 222 -3.50 23.35 9.29
C GLU A 222 -3.15 23.89 10.70
N LYS A 223 -2.84 22.97 11.62
CA LYS A 223 -2.34 23.30 12.96
C LYS A 223 -0.87 23.70 12.86
N HIS A 224 -0.57 24.90 13.36
CA HIS A 224 0.77 25.37 13.64
C HIS A 224 0.98 25.40 15.15
N TYR A 225 2.20 25.09 15.57
CA TYR A 225 2.60 25.06 16.98
C TYR A 225 3.67 26.13 17.20
N PRO A 226 3.31 27.43 17.26
CA PRO A 226 4.27 28.45 17.65
C PRO A 226 4.77 28.15 19.06
N SER A 227 6.09 28.25 19.22
CA SER A 227 6.79 28.23 20.49
C SER A 227 7.16 29.65 20.90
N GLU A 228 7.09 29.94 22.19
CA GLU A 228 7.57 31.17 22.80
C GLU A 228 8.46 30.81 23.99
N ASP A 229 9.68 31.32 23.99
CA ASP A 229 10.63 31.13 25.08
C ASP A 229 10.19 31.99 26.27
N ILE A 230 10.05 31.35 27.43
CA ILE A 230 9.58 32.01 28.66
C ILE A 230 10.73 32.10 29.66
N GLY A 231 11.13 33.33 29.94
CA GLY A 231 12.22 33.64 30.86
C GLY A 231 13.60 33.26 30.31
N ASP A 232 14.62 33.48 31.13
CA ASP A 232 16.00 33.18 30.76
C ASP A 232 16.30 31.68 30.89
N PRO A 233 17.22 31.12 30.06
CA PRO A 233 17.67 29.75 30.20
C PRO A 233 18.27 29.48 31.59
N VAL A 234 17.92 28.33 32.18
CA VAL A 234 18.45 27.87 33.46
C VAL A 234 19.59 26.89 33.23
N ALA A 235 20.79 27.23 33.68
CA ALA A 235 21.92 26.29 33.69
C ALA A 235 21.71 25.23 34.78
N SER A 236 21.93 23.96 34.46
CA SER A 236 21.71 22.84 35.36
C SER A 236 22.69 21.69 35.08
N VAL A 237 22.79 20.77 36.05
CA VAL A 237 23.58 19.54 35.91
C VAL A 237 22.63 18.36 35.96
N LEU A 238 22.56 17.62 34.86
CA LEU A 238 21.85 16.35 34.79
C LEU A 238 22.75 15.25 35.35
N VAL A 239 22.25 14.52 36.34
CA VAL A 239 22.93 13.35 36.91
C VAL A 239 22.20 12.10 36.45
N MET A 240 22.88 11.26 35.68
CA MET A 240 22.35 9.99 35.18
C MET A 240 22.36 8.92 36.28
N PRO A 241 21.51 7.87 36.18
CA PRO A 241 21.48 6.78 37.16
C PRO A 241 22.84 6.08 37.33
N GLU A 242 23.66 6.04 36.28
CA GLU A 242 24.99 5.44 36.28
C GLU A 242 26.06 6.33 36.95
N GLY A 243 25.71 7.57 37.32
CA GLY A 243 26.60 8.53 37.98
C GLY A 243 27.17 9.62 37.07
N ASP A 244 27.00 9.49 35.74
CA ASP A 244 27.46 10.50 34.77
C ASP A 244 26.82 11.87 35.04
N ARG A 245 27.59 12.93 34.81
CA ARG A 245 27.14 14.31 35.01
C ARG A 245 27.27 15.10 33.71
N HIS A 246 26.17 15.68 33.25
CA HIS A 246 26.13 16.49 32.03
C HIS A 246 25.66 17.90 32.35
N ARG A 247 26.44 18.90 31.94
CA ARG A 247 26.00 20.30 32.00
C ARG A 247 25.00 20.55 30.87
N ILE A 248 23.83 21.02 31.24
CA ILE A 248 22.74 21.33 30.31
C ILE A 248 22.18 22.72 30.59
N ALA A 249 21.70 23.38 29.54
CA ALA A 249 20.89 24.59 29.67
C ALA A 249 19.44 24.24 29.34
N LEU A 250 18.52 24.60 30.25
CA LEU A 250 17.09 24.36 30.15
C LEU A 250 16.37 25.65 29.76
N GLN A 251 15.59 25.63 28.70
CA GLN A 251 14.71 26.72 28.29
C GLN A 251 13.25 26.28 28.47
N LEU A 252 12.49 27.00 29.28
CA LEU A 252 11.05 26.81 29.34
C LEU A 252 10.42 27.42 28.08
N VAL A 253 9.61 26.62 27.39
CA VAL A 253 8.95 26.99 26.15
C VAL A 253 7.45 26.80 26.30
N ARG A 254 6.70 27.88 26.07
CA ARG A 254 5.26 27.81 25.91
C ARG A 254 4.93 27.40 24.49
N VAL A 255 4.25 26.27 24.34
CA VAL A 255 3.74 25.85 23.03
C VAL A 255 2.25 26.15 22.97
N ASP A 256 1.88 27.00 22.04
CA ASP A 256 0.48 27.25 21.70
C ASP A 256 0.08 26.45 20.45
N VAL A 257 -1.21 26.19 20.27
CA VAL A 257 -1.81 25.67 19.04
C VAL A 257 -2.56 26.79 18.35
N LYS A 258 -2.14 27.10 17.13
CA LYS A 258 -2.82 28.02 16.22
C LYS A 258 -3.30 27.26 14.98
N ARG A 259 -4.45 27.66 14.42
CA ARG A 259 -4.88 27.19 13.10
C ARG A 259 -4.95 28.38 12.15
N ARG A 260 -4.65 28.20 10.87
CA ARG A 260 -4.60 29.31 9.89
C ARG A 260 -5.87 30.19 9.89
N LYS A 261 -7.06 29.60 10.03
CA LYS A 261 -8.34 30.34 10.02
C LYS A 261 -8.79 30.84 11.41
N ARG A 262 -8.02 30.58 12.47
CA ARG A 262 -8.31 31.11 13.82
C ARG A 262 -7.33 32.22 14.15
N THR A 263 -7.87 33.37 14.52
CA THR A 263 -7.10 34.54 14.95
C THR A 263 -6.37 34.27 16.27
N ARG A 264 -7.03 33.60 17.22
CA ARG A 264 -6.50 33.34 18.56
C ARG A 264 -5.76 31.99 18.65
N ALA A 265 -4.51 32.03 19.11
CA ALA A 265 -3.77 30.84 19.54
C ALA A 265 -4.29 30.34 20.90
N LYS A 266 -4.29 29.03 21.11
CA LYS A 266 -4.69 28.41 22.38
C LYS A 266 -3.50 27.71 23.01
N PHE A 267 -3.31 27.87 24.32
CA PHE A 267 -2.32 27.12 25.06
C PHE A 267 -2.44 25.62 24.80
N HIS A 268 -1.31 24.96 24.51
CA HIS A 268 -1.27 23.53 24.22
C HIS A 268 -0.48 22.75 25.26
N ALA A 269 0.75 23.17 25.55
CA ALA A 269 1.60 22.52 26.52
C ALA A 269 2.77 23.42 26.93
N TRP A 270 3.29 23.15 28.12
CA TRP A 270 4.64 23.56 28.49
C TRP A 270 5.63 22.51 28.01
N ARG A 271 6.74 22.96 27.45
CA ARG A 271 7.87 22.11 27.11
C ARG A 271 9.14 22.71 27.69
N VAL A 272 10.10 21.86 27.99
CA VAL A 272 11.46 22.28 28.33
C VAL A 272 12.37 21.78 27.24
N GLU A 273 12.97 22.71 26.53
CA GLU A 273 14.03 22.43 25.59
C GLU A 273 15.35 22.43 26.36
N TRP A 274 16.14 21.39 26.17
CA TRP A 274 17.45 21.32 26.79
C TRP A 274 18.54 21.16 25.74
N LYS A 275 19.68 21.77 26.01
CA LYS A 275 20.88 21.71 25.18
C LYS A 275 22.10 21.40 26.01
N THR A 276 23.04 20.67 25.44
CA THR A 276 24.35 20.38 26.03
C THR A 276 25.45 20.59 25.00
N GLU A 277 26.66 20.93 25.47
CA GLU A 277 27.81 21.18 24.60
C GLU A 277 28.50 19.87 24.18
N THR A 278 28.64 18.92 25.11
CA THR A 278 29.42 17.69 24.88
C THR A 278 28.60 16.52 24.35
N GLY A 279 27.27 16.63 24.40
CA GLY A 279 26.34 15.59 23.98
C GLY A 279 26.19 14.48 25.01
N ILE A 280 24.99 13.88 25.10
CA ILE A 280 24.74 12.77 26.02
C ILE A 280 24.68 11.45 25.23
N PRO A 281 25.55 10.47 25.53
CA PRO A 281 25.53 9.18 24.85
C PRO A 281 24.34 8.33 25.31
N THR A 282 23.71 7.65 24.36
CA THR A 282 22.56 6.74 24.58
C THR A 282 22.82 5.32 24.08
N MET A 283 24.01 5.02 23.55
CA MET A 283 24.40 3.71 23.05
C MET A 283 25.90 3.46 23.25
N PRO A 284 26.35 2.21 23.45
CA PRO A 284 27.76 1.90 23.63
C PRO A 284 28.61 2.40 22.46
N GLY A 285 29.72 3.09 22.76
CA GLY A 285 30.62 3.66 21.75
C GLY A 285 30.03 4.82 20.93
N GLY A 286 28.82 5.28 21.25
CA GLY A 286 28.20 6.43 20.60
C GLY A 286 28.82 7.74 21.10
N ARG A 287 29.38 8.54 20.18
CA ARG A 287 29.83 9.92 20.51
C ARG A 287 28.61 10.80 20.78
N GLY A 288 28.32 11.14 22.05
CA GLY A 288 27.43 12.24 22.47
C GLY A 288 26.32 12.65 21.49
N THR A 289 25.46 11.71 21.10
CA THR A 289 24.58 11.92 19.92
C THR A 289 23.40 12.84 20.19
N VAL A 290 23.02 13.03 21.47
CA VAL A 290 21.92 13.91 21.86
C VAL A 290 22.48 15.24 22.34
N LEU A 291 22.49 16.23 21.45
CA LEU A 291 22.91 17.61 21.74
C LEU A 291 21.74 18.48 22.21
N THR A 292 20.55 18.21 21.70
CA THR A 292 19.31 18.91 22.05
C THR A 292 18.13 17.95 22.06
N ALA A 293 17.19 18.16 22.98
CA ALA A 293 15.89 17.52 22.96
C ALA A 293 14.85 18.39 23.68
N SER A 294 13.58 17.99 23.61
CA SER A 294 12.48 18.71 24.26
C SER A 294 11.55 17.75 24.98
N ILE A 295 11.34 17.99 26.27
CA ILE A 295 10.41 17.21 27.09
C ILE A 295 9.15 18.00 27.37
N ARG A 296 8.01 17.31 27.46
CA ARG A 296 6.75 17.92 27.90
C ARG A 296 6.71 17.89 29.42
N ILE A 297 6.26 18.98 30.03
CA ILE A 297 5.96 19.05 31.46
C ILE A 297 4.49 19.43 31.64
N ASP A 298 3.80 18.77 32.58
CA ASP A 298 2.35 18.90 32.72
C ASP A 298 1.94 20.18 33.45
N HIS A 299 2.78 20.63 34.39
CA HIS A 299 2.58 21.87 35.13
C HIS A 299 3.89 22.64 35.20
N ALA A 300 3.97 23.75 34.49
CA ALA A 300 5.01 24.76 34.72
C ALA A 300 4.34 25.96 35.38
N ASN A 301 4.84 26.37 36.53
CA ASN A 301 4.62 27.72 37.01
C ASN A 301 5.80 28.58 36.53
N PRO A 302 5.61 29.46 35.54
CA PRO A 302 6.71 30.26 34.97
C PRO A 302 7.39 31.17 35.99
N ALA A 303 6.67 31.55 37.06
CA ALA A 303 7.20 32.41 38.11
C ALA A 303 8.12 31.69 39.10
N SER A 304 8.16 30.34 39.06
CA SER A 304 9.03 29.55 39.93
C SER A 304 9.96 28.70 39.10
N SER A 305 11.25 28.65 39.42
CA SER A 305 12.21 27.76 38.75
C SER A 305 12.01 26.27 39.10
N ALA A 306 10.93 25.91 39.81
CA ALA A 306 10.60 24.53 40.20
C ALA A 306 10.42 23.59 39.00
N TRP A 307 9.95 24.12 37.86
CA TRP A 307 9.80 23.37 36.62
C TRP A 307 11.13 22.76 36.11
N ALA A 308 12.27 23.34 36.48
CA ALA A 308 13.58 22.83 36.08
C ALA A 308 13.88 21.48 36.73
N LEU A 309 13.45 21.27 37.98
CA LEU A 309 13.64 20.01 38.69
C LEU A 309 12.77 18.90 38.07
N ASP A 310 11.49 19.19 37.82
CA ASP A 310 10.58 18.26 37.14
C ASP A 310 11.10 17.88 35.74
N ALA A 311 11.64 18.86 35.02
CA ALA A 311 12.22 18.63 33.71
C ALA A 311 13.49 17.76 33.79
N LEU A 312 14.38 17.99 34.76
CA LEU A 312 15.57 17.15 34.96
C LEU A 312 15.20 15.70 35.23
N ASP A 313 14.20 15.45 36.08
CA ASP A 313 13.72 14.10 36.39
C ASP A 313 13.12 13.40 35.15
N ALA A 314 12.34 14.14 34.36
CA ALA A 314 11.76 13.62 33.13
C ALA A 314 12.84 13.33 32.07
N ILE A 315 13.81 14.23 31.89
CA ILE A 315 14.93 14.08 30.95
C ILE A 315 15.78 12.87 31.34
N ARG A 316 16.07 12.71 32.64
CA ARG A 316 16.80 11.56 33.17
C ARG A 316 16.08 10.26 32.85
N THR A 317 14.76 10.22 33.02
CA THR A 317 13.94 9.03 32.77
C THR A 317 13.95 8.66 31.28
N ASP A 318 13.70 9.62 30.38
CA ASP A 318 13.71 9.41 28.93
C ASP A 318 15.08 8.91 28.42
N LEU A 319 16.17 9.52 28.89
CA LEU A 319 17.53 9.11 28.54
C LEU A 319 17.90 7.74 29.12
N ALA A 320 17.46 7.42 30.34
CA ALA A 320 17.68 6.10 30.95
C ALA A 320 16.92 5.00 30.20
N GLU A 321 15.67 5.24 29.80
CA GLU A 321 14.90 4.31 28.95
C GLU A 321 15.57 4.12 27.58
N ALA A 322 16.04 5.20 26.96
CA ALA A 322 16.76 5.13 25.68
C ALA A 322 18.08 4.34 25.79
N ARG A 323 18.83 4.55 26.89
CA ARG A 323 20.07 3.81 27.22
C ARG A 323 19.79 2.33 27.45
N ALA A 324 18.77 2.00 28.25
CA ALA A 324 18.36 0.63 28.54
C ALA A 324 17.92 -0.12 27.26
N ALA A 325 17.11 0.52 26.42
CA ALA A 325 16.67 -0.06 25.14
C ALA A 325 17.83 -0.35 24.16
N ARG A 326 18.99 0.30 24.36
CA ARG A 326 20.18 0.18 23.51
C ARG A 326 21.34 -0.54 24.18
N GLY A 327 21.13 -1.10 25.38
CA GLY A 327 22.15 -1.83 26.12
C GLY A 327 23.36 -0.98 26.51
N TYR A 328 23.16 0.31 26.81
CA TYR A 328 24.24 1.20 27.25
C TYR A 328 24.81 0.75 28.60
N THR A 329 26.13 0.73 28.71
CA THR A 329 26.88 0.52 29.94
C THR A 329 27.91 1.64 30.05
N SER A 330 27.88 2.41 31.14
CA SER A 330 28.84 3.50 31.37
C SER A 330 30.27 2.95 31.39
N THR A 331 31.16 3.46 30.53
CA THR A 331 32.60 3.21 30.62
C THR A 331 33.30 4.42 31.24
N PRO A 332 34.46 4.25 31.92
CA PRO A 332 35.19 5.36 32.53
C PRO A 332 35.53 6.50 31.56
N GLU A 333 35.75 6.17 30.28
CA GLU A 333 36.06 7.15 29.22
C GLU A 333 34.93 8.16 28.97
N ASP A 334 33.67 7.80 29.25
CA ASP A 334 32.49 8.66 29.05
C ASP A 334 32.34 9.73 30.15
N THR A 335 33.00 9.57 31.30
CA THR A 335 32.92 10.51 32.44
C THR A 335 33.97 11.63 32.42
N THR A 336 34.99 11.53 31.56
CA THR A 336 36.17 12.40 31.54
C THR A 336 36.18 13.47 30.45
N ARG A 337 35.11 13.63 29.66
CA ARG A 337 35.05 14.58 28.53
C ARG A 337 34.04 15.70 28.69
#